data_AF-A0A933LXI7-F1
#
_entry.id   AF-A0A933LXI7-F1
#
_cell.length_a   1.000
_cell.length_b   1.000
_cell.length_c   1.000
_cell.angle_alpha   90.00
_cell.angle_beta   90.00
_cell.angle_gamma   90.00
#
_symmetry.space_group_name_H-M   'P 1'
#
loop_
_entity.id
_entity.type
_entity.pdbx_description
1 polymer ?
#
loop_
_entity_poly.entity_id
_entity_poly.type
_entity_poly.pdbx_seq_one_letter_code
_entity_poly.pdbx_strand_id
1 'polypeptide(L)'
;MVLLFLFIAVLLLLLNAFFVLAEFAAVKVRATRVEELVEKGDRRAKILATILPRLDDYLSLCQVGITFASIGLGFVGEPAFARLIEPAVRWTGVASEAVAHTIAILVAYFLVSYLHVVIGEQVPKMAAIRRPDVSALWVAAPLKVCRMFFYGPLVLLSFSTKFVLRLLGLAEAKEPQHTEEELRILMARSEETGMISFQRLLLFENVFDLGDLRVKDAMRSRDSVKVLRADAPWEENLKTIRECRFSRYPLLTGGETPVGFVHVKDLLFLGPEMMAKANLRKLMRPYWSALEDAPLEQLLTELQRHRPNMALVFDKAGKWTGFLTLEDVIEEITGAIEDEFEVDPQVFLADVLLPERMFLGLEARSIPDAVQKILTHFERALPLPREKVQTAVLAREQAMSTYIGRGVALPHARLDGIDRPYVFLARCSAGIPVPRRDERTYLVFLILTPSSAPRVQARLLSRITGLLQSEYVEERLREAQSPEELYEAIKAGDPVALA
;
A
#
# COMPACT_ATOMS: atom_id res chain seq x y z
N MET A 1 18.17 56.09 27.98
CA MET A 1 17.63 55.90 26.62
C MET A 1 18.40 54.83 25.84
N VAL A 2 19.74 54.90 25.70
CA VAL A 2 20.54 53.88 24.99
C VAL A 2 20.38 52.47 25.57
N LEU A 3 20.43 52.33 26.91
CA LEU A 3 20.25 51.03 27.57
C LEU A 3 18.89 50.38 27.28
N LEU A 4 17.83 51.18 27.18
CA LEU A 4 16.49 50.70 26.83
C LEU A 4 16.46 50.20 25.39
N PHE A 5 17.09 50.91 24.45
CA PHE A 5 17.13 50.46 23.05
C PHE A 5 17.99 49.20 22.87
N LEU A 6 19.11 49.09 23.59
CA LEU A 6 19.91 47.86 23.62
C LEU A 6 19.10 46.69 24.20
N PHE A 7 18.35 46.91 25.27
CA PHE A 7 17.48 45.88 25.84
C PHE A 7 16.41 45.43 24.85
N ILE A 8 15.74 46.37 24.17
CA ILE A 8 14.74 46.06 23.14
C ILE A 8 15.39 45.33 21.96
N ALA A 9 16.58 45.74 21.52
CA ALA A 9 17.32 45.07 20.45
C ALA A 9 17.67 43.62 20.81
N VAL A 10 18.15 43.36 22.03
CA VAL A 10 18.40 41.99 22.51
C VAL A 10 17.11 41.18 22.57
N LEU A 11 16.00 41.77 23.05
CA LEU A 11 14.71 41.09 23.08
C LEU A 11 14.21 40.72 21.66
N LEU A 12 14.33 41.64 20.70
CA LEU A 12 13.96 41.40 19.31
C LEU A 12 14.86 40.33 18.66
N LEU A 13 16.16 40.34 18.96
CA LEU A 13 17.09 39.31 18.51
C LEU A 13 16.70 37.91 19.04
N LEU A 14 16.36 37.80 20.32
CA LEU A 14 15.90 36.56 20.93
C LEU A 14 14.52 36.12 20.40
N LEU A 15 13.63 37.08 20.14
CA LEU A 15 12.33 36.81 19.53
C LEU A 15 12.48 36.24 18.11
N ASN A 16 13.40 36.81 17.31
CA ASN A 16 13.74 36.27 16.00
C ASN A 16 14.27 34.84 16.11
N ALA A 17 15.24 34.63 17.01
CA ALA A 17 15.81 33.32 17.28
C ALA A 17 14.76 32.28 17.69
N PHE A 18 13.78 32.67 18.50
CA PHE A 18 12.66 31.82 18.89
C PHE A 18 11.82 31.38 17.69
N PHE A 19 11.44 32.30 16.80
CA PHE A 19 10.62 31.95 15.63
C PHE A 19 11.39 31.11 14.61
N VAL A 20 12.68 31.39 14.38
CA VAL A 20 13.54 30.54 13.53
C VAL A 20 13.66 29.13 14.14
N LEU A 21 13.89 29.02 15.46
CA LEU A 21 13.93 27.72 16.13
C LEU A 21 12.61 26.96 15.93
N ALA A 22 11.48 27.64 16.08
CA ALA A 22 10.15 27.06 15.96
C ALA A 22 9.85 26.56 14.55
N GLU A 23 10.14 27.37 13.52
CA GLU A 23 9.95 27.03 12.11
C GLU A 23 10.71 25.76 11.75
N PHE A 24 12.03 25.74 11.95
CA PHE A 24 12.86 24.61 11.55
C PHE A 24 12.61 23.36 12.40
N ALA A 25 12.25 23.52 13.68
CA ALA A 25 11.92 22.37 14.52
C ALA A 25 10.60 21.72 14.09
N ALA A 26 9.59 22.52 13.75
CA ALA A 26 8.29 22.02 13.30
C ALA A 26 8.38 21.31 11.95
N VAL A 27 9.22 21.77 11.03
CA VAL A 27 9.47 21.11 9.74
C VAL A 27 10.25 19.79 9.91
N LYS A 28 11.18 19.72 10.87
CA LYS A 28 12.10 18.59 11.01
C LYS A 28 11.61 17.48 11.95
N VAL A 29 10.69 17.79 12.86
CA VAL A 29 10.13 16.80 13.80
C VAL A 29 9.24 15.79 13.06
N ARG A 30 9.32 14.51 13.46
CA ARG A 30 8.52 13.43 12.87
C ARG A 30 7.21 13.25 13.63
N ALA A 31 6.08 13.10 12.93
CA ALA A 31 4.76 12.91 13.53
C ALA A 31 4.72 11.69 14.47
N THR A 32 5.24 10.55 14.02
CA THR A 32 5.32 9.30 14.80
C THR A 32 6.05 9.48 16.14
N ARG A 33 7.12 10.29 16.16
CA ARG A 33 7.87 10.59 17.38
C ARG A 33 7.06 11.43 18.37
N VAL A 34 6.22 12.34 17.87
CA VAL A 34 5.33 13.14 18.72
C VAL A 34 4.24 12.26 19.31
N GLU A 35 3.68 11.34 18.54
CA GLU A 35 2.69 10.36 19.01
C GLU A 35 3.25 9.48 20.14
N GLU A 36 4.46 8.92 19.95
CA GLU A 36 5.16 8.16 21.01
C GLU A 36 5.29 8.96 22.32
N LEU A 37 5.58 10.26 22.23
CA LEU A 37 5.74 11.13 23.40
C LEU A 37 4.39 11.50 24.05
N VAL A 38 3.32 11.58 23.25
CA VAL A 38 1.95 11.76 23.75
C VAL A 38 1.50 10.54 24.54
N GLU A 39 1.77 9.33 24.03
CA GLU A 39 1.48 8.07 24.73
C GLU A 39 2.24 7.96 26.05
N LYS A 40 3.49 8.43 26.08
CA LYS A 40 4.31 8.55 27.31
C LYS A 40 3.84 9.65 28.27
N GLY A 41 2.78 10.39 27.93
CA GLY A 41 2.15 11.36 28.81
C GLY A 41 2.77 12.76 28.79
N ASP A 42 3.65 13.09 27.84
CA ASP A 42 4.27 14.42 27.75
C ASP A 42 3.22 15.49 27.38
N ARG A 43 3.02 16.46 28.26
CA ARG A 43 2.05 17.55 28.07
C ARG A 43 2.42 18.49 26.92
N ARG A 44 3.71 18.69 26.64
CA ARG A 44 4.18 19.52 25.53
C ARG A 44 3.98 18.80 24.20
N ALA A 45 4.18 17.48 24.18
CA ALA A 45 3.90 16.66 23.01
C ALA A 45 2.42 16.74 22.62
N LYS A 46 1.51 16.74 23.60
CA LYS A 46 0.06 16.95 23.35
C LYS A 46 -0.24 18.28 22.67
N ILE A 47 0.48 19.35 23.04
CA ILE A 47 0.31 20.66 22.40
C ILE A 47 0.88 20.61 20.98
N LEU A 48 2.08 20.06 20.80
CA LEU A 48 2.72 19.93 19.50
C LEU A 48 1.89 19.09 18.52
N ALA A 49 1.22 18.04 18.99
CA ALA A 49 0.28 17.24 18.20
C ALA A 49 -0.93 18.05 17.67
N THR A 50 -1.29 19.17 18.33
CA THR A 50 -2.31 20.10 17.81
C THR A 50 -1.77 21.12 16.81
N ILE A 51 -0.44 21.26 16.71
CA ILE A 51 0.24 22.21 15.82
C ILE A 51 0.54 21.56 14.48
N LEU A 52 1.09 20.33 14.47
CA LEU A 52 1.54 19.64 13.25
C LEU A 52 0.46 19.52 12.14
N PRO A 53 -0.82 19.20 12.43
CA PRO A 53 -1.84 19.13 11.39
C PRO A 53 -2.17 20.49 10.74
N ARG A 54 -1.71 21.59 11.32
CA ARG A 54 -1.92 22.97 10.83
C ARG A 54 -0.58 23.65 10.58
N LEU A 55 0.42 22.88 10.14
CA LEU A 55 1.80 23.36 10.03
C LEU A 55 1.88 24.67 9.22
N ASP A 56 1.17 24.78 8.10
CA ASP A 56 1.18 25.97 7.24
C ASP A 56 0.76 27.27 7.97
N ASP A 57 -0.26 27.20 8.84
CA ASP A 57 -0.67 28.34 9.67
C ASP A 57 0.47 28.80 10.60
N TYR A 58 1.15 27.82 11.20
CA TYR A 58 2.20 28.08 12.18
C TYR A 58 3.53 28.48 11.51
N LEU A 59 3.81 27.99 10.30
CA LEU A 59 4.92 28.48 9.47
C LEU A 59 4.69 29.93 9.07
N SER A 60 3.47 30.27 8.66
CA SER A 60 3.08 31.66 8.35
C SER A 60 3.25 32.56 9.57
N LEU A 61 2.86 32.09 10.77
CA LEU A 61 3.11 32.80 12.03
C LEU A 61 4.60 33.04 12.28
N CYS A 62 5.44 32.00 12.13
CA CYS A 62 6.87 32.14 12.32
C CYS A 62 7.47 33.16 11.34
N GLN A 63 7.10 33.11 10.06
CA GLN A 63 7.60 34.05 9.04
C GLN A 63 7.24 35.51 9.36
N VAL A 64 6.00 35.74 9.79
CA VAL A 64 5.55 37.05 10.25
C VAL A 64 6.37 37.49 11.48
N GLY A 65 6.54 36.60 12.46
CA GLY A 65 7.34 36.86 13.65
C GLY A 65 8.80 37.21 13.36
N ILE A 66 9.45 36.46 12.47
CA ILE A 66 10.83 36.69 12.00
C ILE A 66 10.93 38.06 11.33
N THR A 67 9.97 38.38 10.47
CA THR A 67 9.98 39.66 9.73
C THR A 67 9.81 40.85 10.67
N PHE A 68 8.83 40.80 11.59
CA PHE A 68 8.63 41.85 12.58
C PHE A 68 9.84 42.02 13.50
N ALA A 69 10.41 40.91 13.98
CA ALA A 69 11.59 40.95 14.85
C ALA A 69 12.81 41.51 14.12
N SER A 70 13.02 41.12 12.85
CA SER A 70 14.15 41.58 12.03
C SER A 70 14.05 43.06 11.67
N ILE A 71 12.87 43.53 11.21
CA ILE A 71 12.64 44.95 10.90
C ILE A 71 12.77 45.80 12.16
N GLY A 72 12.16 45.36 13.27
CA GLY A 72 12.27 46.05 14.55
C GLY A 72 13.71 46.14 15.05
N LEU A 73 14.48 45.05 14.87
CA LEU A 73 15.89 45.02 15.26
C LEU A 73 16.73 46.00 14.44
N GLY A 74 16.47 46.14 13.14
CA GLY A 74 17.10 47.18 12.33
C GLY A 74 16.77 48.58 12.86
N PHE A 75 15.48 48.85 13.11
CA PHE A 75 15.01 50.17 13.54
C PHE A 75 15.53 50.60 14.92
N VAL A 76 15.65 49.68 15.87
CA VAL A 76 16.07 49.97 17.24
C VAL A 76 17.55 49.67 17.48
N GLY A 77 18.09 48.63 16.84
CA GLY A 77 19.45 48.15 17.03
C GLY A 77 20.49 49.10 16.46
N GLU A 78 20.32 49.54 15.20
CA GLU A 78 21.31 50.41 14.56
C GLU A 78 21.53 51.72 15.33
N PRO A 79 20.48 52.50 15.72
CA PRO A 79 20.67 53.71 16.51
C PRO A 79 21.25 53.45 17.91
N ALA A 80 20.96 52.30 18.52
CA ALA A 80 21.45 51.94 19.85
C ALA A 80 22.95 51.66 19.84
N PHE A 81 23.41 50.85 18.89
CA PHE A 81 24.80 50.49 18.73
C PHE A 81 25.62 51.65 18.17
N ALA A 82 25.08 52.46 17.25
CA ALA A 82 25.77 53.64 16.73
C ALA A 82 26.11 54.63 17.85
N ARG A 83 25.17 54.92 18.76
CA ARG A 83 25.41 55.80 19.93
C ARG A 83 26.39 55.23 20.95
N LEU A 84 26.57 53.90 20.97
CA LEU A 84 27.56 53.23 21.81
C LEU A 84 28.96 53.26 21.19
N ILE A 85 29.04 53.17 19.86
CA ILE A 85 30.29 53.12 19.09
C ILE A 85 30.84 54.53 18.83
N GLU A 86 29.97 55.53 18.65
CA GLU A 86 30.34 56.90 18.31
C GLU A 86 31.38 57.54 19.26
N PRO A 87 31.31 57.41 20.60
CA PRO A 87 32.35 57.92 21.49
C PRO A 87 33.73 57.29 21.26
N ALA A 88 33.77 55.99 20.93
CA ALA A 88 35.02 55.27 20.65
C ALA A 88 35.62 55.71 19.31
N VAL A 89 34.79 55.97 18.30
CA VAL A 89 35.23 56.50 16.99
C VAL A 89 35.72 57.95 17.11
N ARG A 90 35.10 58.77 17.97
CA ARG A 90 35.59 60.13 18.23
C ARG A 90 36.97 60.14 18.91
N TRP A 91 37.27 59.14 19.73
CA TRP A 91 38.57 59.03 20.40
C TRP A 91 39.74 58.76 19.45
N THR A 92 39.50 58.27 18.23
CA THR A 92 40.55 58.01 17.23
C THR A 92 41.02 59.25 16.46
N GLY A 93 40.46 60.44 16.76
CA GLY A 93 40.93 61.71 16.20
C GLY A 93 40.31 62.08 14.84
N VAL A 94 39.18 61.49 14.46
CA VAL A 94 38.46 61.82 13.22
C VAL A 94 37.96 63.29 13.26
N ALA A 95 38.37 64.08 12.26
CA ALA A 95 38.25 65.55 12.28
C ALA A 95 36.84 66.12 12.00
N SER A 96 35.87 65.32 11.56
CA SER A 96 34.51 65.78 11.24
C SER A 96 33.46 64.94 11.94
N GLU A 97 32.53 65.60 12.63
CA GLU A 97 31.41 64.98 13.34
C GLU A 97 30.53 64.13 12.42
N ALA A 98 30.31 64.59 11.18
CA ALA A 98 29.56 63.84 10.18
C ALA A 98 30.25 62.54 9.78
N VAL A 99 31.59 62.53 9.70
CA VAL A 99 32.38 61.35 9.33
C VAL A 99 32.39 60.34 10.46
N ALA A 100 32.59 60.78 11.71
CA ALA A 100 32.53 59.91 12.88
C ALA A 100 31.15 59.25 13.04
N HIS A 101 30.08 60.01 12.85
CA HIS A 101 28.71 59.50 12.90
C HIS A 101 28.42 58.47 11.79
N THR A 102 28.84 58.74 10.56
CA THR A 102 28.67 57.81 9.42
C THR A 102 29.42 56.49 9.65
N ILE A 103 30.65 56.56 10.13
CA ILE A 103 31.45 55.36 10.47
C ILE A 103 30.77 54.57 11.59
N ALA A 104 30.29 55.24 12.64
CA ALA A 104 29.60 54.58 13.75
C ALA A 104 28.32 53.87 13.30
N ILE A 105 27.53 54.49 12.41
CA ILE A 105 26.35 53.87 11.80
C ILE A 105 26.73 52.62 10.98
N LEU A 106 27.72 52.73 10.09
CA LEU A 106 28.12 51.59 9.25
C LEU A 106 28.62 50.41 10.10
N VAL A 107 29.46 50.67 11.09
CA VAL A 107 29.96 49.63 12.01
C VAL A 107 28.80 49.05 12.83
N ALA A 108 27.88 49.87 13.32
CA ALA A 108 26.69 49.40 14.03
C ALA A 108 25.80 48.52 13.14
N TYR A 109 25.55 48.92 11.90
CA TYR A 109 24.79 48.16 10.92
C TYR A 109 25.41 46.78 10.66
N PHE A 110 26.72 46.73 10.40
CA PHE A 110 27.42 45.45 10.19
C PHE A 110 27.39 44.57 11.45
N LEU A 111 27.61 45.16 12.62
CA LEU A 111 27.60 44.42 13.88
C LEU A 111 26.20 43.84 14.18
N VAL A 112 25.16 44.67 14.06
CA VAL A 112 23.76 44.24 14.29
C VAL A 112 23.37 43.19 13.26
N SER A 113 23.71 43.37 11.98
CA SER A 113 23.45 42.39 10.92
C SER A 113 24.17 41.07 11.18
N TYR A 114 25.43 41.10 11.61
CA TYR A 114 26.18 39.89 11.95
C TYR A 114 25.56 39.16 13.16
N LEU A 115 25.22 39.89 14.22
CA LEU A 115 24.56 39.32 15.40
C LEU A 115 23.19 38.73 15.04
N HIS A 116 22.41 39.42 14.21
CA HIS A 116 21.12 38.94 13.71
C HIS A 116 21.27 37.64 12.91
N VAL A 117 22.16 37.60 11.92
CA VAL A 117 22.38 36.39 11.12
C VAL A 117 22.89 35.25 11.99
N VAL A 118 23.88 35.47 12.85
CA VAL A 118 24.50 34.40 13.63
C VAL A 118 23.57 33.93 14.76
N ILE A 119 23.16 34.83 15.64
CA ILE A 119 22.41 34.51 16.87
C ILE A 119 20.91 34.41 16.57
N GLY A 120 20.40 35.31 15.74
CA GLY A 120 18.99 35.36 15.38
C GLY A 120 18.56 34.27 14.41
N GLU A 121 19.46 33.75 13.57
CA GLU A 121 19.10 32.81 12.51
C GLU A 121 19.91 31.50 12.51
N GLN A 122 21.24 31.57 12.33
CA GLN A 122 22.08 30.39 12.09
C GLN A 122 22.13 29.45 13.31
N VAL A 123 22.37 29.99 14.50
CA VAL A 123 22.45 29.19 15.74
C VAL A 123 21.13 28.48 16.04
N PRO A 124 19.96 29.16 16.05
CA PRO A 124 18.66 28.53 16.25
C PRO A 124 18.33 27.48 15.19
N LYS A 125 18.59 27.78 13.92
CA LYS A 125 18.38 26.85 12.81
C LYS A 125 19.17 25.55 13.00
N MET A 126 20.46 25.68 13.33
CA MET A 126 21.32 24.52 13.58
C MET A 126 20.89 23.73 14.82
N ALA A 127 20.39 24.40 15.86
CA ALA A 127 19.84 23.74 17.04
C ALA A 127 18.57 22.94 16.70
N ALA A 128 17.65 23.52 15.95
CA ALA A 128 16.43 22.85 15.48
C ALA A 128 16.74 21.61 14.62
N ILE A 129 17.71 21.71 13.70
CA ILE A 129 18.07 20.59 12.82
C ILE A 129 18.73 19.45 13.60
N ARG A 130 19.61 19.76 14.55
CA ARG A 130 20.35 18.76 15.33
C ARG A 130 19.51 18.11 16.41
N ARG A 131 18.54 18.83 16.99
CA ARG A 131 17.66 18.36 18.07
C ARG A 131 16.20 18.79 17.83
N PRO A 132 15.55 18.26 16.79
CA PRO A 132 14.21 18.69 16.39
C PRO A 132 13.16 18.40 17.46
N ASP A 133 13.17 17.20 18.05
CA ASP A 133 12.21 16.78 19.09
C ASP A 133 12.21 17.75 20.28
N VAL A 134 13.38 17.99 20.86
CA VAL A 134 13.53 18.85 22.04
C VAL A 134 13.11 20.28 21.69
N SER A 135 13.59 20.80 20.56
CA SER A 135 13.30 22.17 20.12
C SER A 135 11.79 22.38 19.91
N ALA A 136 11.14 21.45 19.21
CA ALA A 136 9.71 21.50 18.91
C ALA A 136 8.85 21.45 20.18
N LEU A 137 9.22 20.62 21.17
CA LEU A 137 8.50 20.54 22.44
C LEU A 137 8.60 21.82 23.26
N TRP A 138 9.77 22.47 23.29
CA TRP A 138 9.98 23.70 24.05
C TRP A 138 9.23 24.89 23.41
N VAL A 139 9.20 24.97 22.09
CA VAL A 139 8.54 26.08 21.38
C VAL A 139 7.04 25.90 21.21
N ALA A 140 6.51 24.66 21.32
CA ALA A 140 5.10 24.36 21.06
C ALA A 140 4.11 25.25 21.85
N ALA A 141 4.27 25.35 23.18
CA ALA A 141 3.35 26.12 24.00
C ALA A 141 3.48 27.65 23.77
N PRO A 142 4.68 28.25 23.80
CA PRO A 142 4.85 29.67 23.47
C PRO A 142 4.34 30.02 22.07
N LEU A 143 4.54 29.14 21.09
CA LEU A 143 4.11 29.37 19.70
C LEU A 143 2.59 29.39 19.59
N LYS A 144 1.88 28.52 20.33
CA LYS A 144 0.41 28.54 20.39
C LYS A 144 -0.13 29.84 20.98
N VAL A 145 0.54 30.40 21.99
CA VAL A 145 0.20 31.71 22.55
C VAL A 145 0.44 32.82 21.53
N CYS A 146 1.57 32.79 20.82
CA CYS A 146 1.85 33.75 19.75
C CYS A 146 0.75 33.70 18.67
N ARG A 147 0.30 32.51 18.26
CA ARG A 147 -0.81 32.36 17.30
C ARG A 147 -2.08 33.06 17.75
N MET A 148 -2.39 33.02 19.04
CA MET A 148 -3.56 33.70 19.60
C MET A 148 -3.45 35.23 19.45
N PHE A 149 -2.28 35.80 19.72
CA PHE A 149 -2.04 37.25 19.58
C PHE A 149 -2.01 37.70 18.11
N PHE A 150 -1.41 36.91 17.23
CA PHE A 150 -1.24 37.24 15.81
C PHE A 150 -2.38 36.72 14.91
N TYR A 151 -3.47 36.19 15.48
CA TYR A 151 -4.57 35.61 14.71
C TYR A 151 -5.17 36.58 13.68
N GLY A 152 -5.46 37.82 14.08
CA GLY A 152 -6.01 38.85 13.18
C GLY A 152 -5.11 39.17 11.98
N PRO A 153 -3.84 39.58 12.22
CA PRO A 153 -2.87 39.81 11.14
C PRO A 153 -2.68 38.61 10.21
N LEU A 154 -2.68 37.38 10.74
CA LEU A 154 -2.55 36.17 9.94
C LEU A 154 -3.74 35.95 9.01
N VAL A 155 -4.97 36.14 9.49
CA VAL A 155 -6.17 36.03 8.65
C VAL A 155 -6.12 37.03 7.50
N LEU A 156 -5.70 38.27 7.76
CA LEU A 156 -5.53 39.29 6.73
C LEU A 156 -4.46 38.88 5.71
N LEU A 157 -3.32 38.35 6.18
CA LEU A 157 -2.25 37.85 5.32
C LEU A 157 -2.76 36.72 4.42
N SER A 158 -3.41 35.70 4.99
CA SER A 158 -3.97 34.58 4.22
C SER A 158 -4.99 35.05 3.18
N PHE A 159 -5.85 36.01 3.53
CA PHE A 159 -6.78 36.61 2.58
C PHE A 159 -6.03 37.29 1.42
N SER A 160 -5.01 38.08 1.73
CA SER A 160 -4.20 38.76 0.71
C SER A 160 -3.46 37.77 -0.19
N THR A 161 -2.90 36.69 0.37
CA THR A 161 -2.24 35.62 -0.39
C THR A 161 -3.23 34.96 -1.35
N LYS A 162 -4.41 34.56 -0.87
CA LYS A 162 -5.45 33.97 -1.73
C LYS A 162 -5.92 34.93 -2.82
N PHE A 163 -6.01 36.22 -2.52
CA PHE A 163 -6.38 37.24 -3.51
C PHE A 163 -5.32 37.35 -4.61
N VAL A 164 -4.03 37.44 -4.24
CA VAL A 164 -2.92 37.51 -5.20
C VAL A 164 -2.82 36.22 -6.02
N LEU A 165 -2.94 35.05 -5.39
CA LEU A 165 -2.92 33.76 -6.08
C LEU A 165 -4.05 33.63 -7.11
N ARG A 166 -5.25 34.12 -6.80
CA ARG A 166 -6.36 34.19 -7.77
C ARG A 166 -6.06 35.12 -8.94
N LEU A 167 -5.43 36.26 -8.70
CA LEU A 167 -5.01 37.18 -9.77
C LEU A 167 -3.96 36.53 -10.70
N LEU A 168 -3.10 35.67 -10.16
CA LEU A 168 -2.11 34.91 -10.92
C LEU A 168 -2.67 33.64 -11.59
N GLY A 169 -3.97 33.34 -11.41
CA GLY A 169 -4.61 32.14 -11.95
C GLY A 169 -4.26 30.84 -11.21
N LEU A 170 -3.64 30.93 -10.02
CA LEU A 170 -3.19 29.82 -9.20
C LEU A 170 -4.18 29.55 -8.05
N ALA A 171 -5.42 29.18 -8.36
CA ALA A 171 -6.41 28.84 -7.34
C ALA A 171 -6.03 27.55 -6.58
N GLU A 172 -6.38 27.47 -5.29
CA GLU A 172 -6.14 26.29 -4.43
C GLU A 172 -6.65 25.01 -5.12
N ALA A 173 -5.72 24.11 -5.47
CA ALA A 173 -6.08 22.74 -5.79
C ALA A 173 -6.64 22.10 -4.50
N LYS A 174 -7.85 21.53 -4.57
CA LYS A 174 -8.31 20.62 -3.52
C LYS A 174 -7.25 19.53 -3.32
N GLU A 175 -7.08 19.03 -2.09
CA GLU A 175 -6.25 17.85 -1.83
C GLU A 175 -6.49 16.82 -2.94
N PRO A 176 -5.43 16.33 -3.61
CA PRO A 176 -5.61 15.39 -4.70
C PRO A 176 -6.37 14.19 -4.15
N GLN A 177 -7.59 13.98 -4.65
CA GLN A 177 -8.26 12.72 -4.46
C GLN A 177 -7.41 11.69 -5.18
N HIS A 178 -6.81 10.77 -4.44
CA HIS A 178 -5.99 9.73 -5.02
C HIS A 178 -6.87 8.84 -5.90
N THR A 179 -6.46 8.68 -7.15
CA THR A 179 -7.04 7.66 -8.02
C THR A 179 -6.62 6.27 -7.51
N GLU A 180 -7.37 5.24 -7.90
CA GLU A 180 -6.98 3.85 -7.60
C GLU A 180 -5.55 3.53 -8.07
N GLU A 181 -5.16 4.06 -9.23
CA GLU A 181 -3.81 3.88 -9.77
C GLU A 181 -2.74 4.55 -8.90
N GLU A 182 -3.01 5.75 -8.35
CA GLU A 182 -2.12 6.37 -7.38
C GLU A 182 -2.03 5.57 -6.08
N LEU A 183 -3.14 4.99 -5.62
CA LEU A 183 -3.16 4.12 -4.43
C LEU A 183 -2.34 2.85 -4.66
N ARG A 184 -2.46 2.19 -5.83
CA ARG A 184 -1.61 1.07 -6.22
C ARG A 184 -0.12 1.44 -6.16
N ILE A 185 0.26 2.58 -6.74
CA ILE A 185 1.64 3.08 -6.72
C ILE A 185 2.13 3.32 -5.28
N LEU A 186 1.29 3.91 -4.42
CA LEU A 186 1.64 4.18 -3.02
C LEU A 186 1.79 2.89 -2.20
N MET A 187 0.92 1.91 -2.42
CA MET A 187 1.03 0.59 -1.78
C MET A 187 2.27 -0.16 -2.25
N ALA A 188 2.56 -0.17 -3.55
CA ALA A 188 3.79 -0.75 -4.10
C ALA A 188 5.05 -0.12 -3.47
N ARG A 189 5.10 1.21 -3.35
CA ARG A 189 6.21 1.91 -2.64
C ARG A 189 6.30 1.56 -1.16
N SER A 190 5.16 1.35 -0.51
CA SER A 190 5.12 0.95 0.90
C SER A 190 5.65 -0.46 1.08
N GLU A 191 5.44 -1.35 0.10
CA GLU A 191 6.02 -2.70 0.09
C GLU A 191 7.52 -2.63 -0.21
N GLU A 192 7.96 -1.84 -1.20
CA GLU A 192 9.37 -1.61 -1.53
C GLU A 192 10.20 -1.19 -0.31
N THR A 193 9.61 -0.36 0.56
CA THR A 193 10.23 0.16 1.78
C THR A 193 10.05 -0.74 3.01
N GLY A 194 9.40 -1.90 2.86
CA GLY A 194 9.18 -2.88 3.93
C GLY A 194 8.10 -2.48 4.95
N MET A 195 7.32 -1.44 4.66
CA MET A 195 6.25 -0.95 5.55
C MET A 195 4.98 -1.82 5.47
N ILE A 196 4.76 -2.51 4.36
CA ILE A 196 3.73 -3.54 4.20
C ILE A 196 4.36 -4.84 3.67
N SER A 197 3.78 -5.98 4.00
CA SER A 197 4.21 -7.27 3.45
C SER A 197 3.65 -7.49 2.04
N PHE A 198 4.34 -8.27 1.22
CA PHE A 198 3.86 -8.67 -0.11
C PHE A 198 2.49 -9.36 -0.07
N GLN A 199 2.23 -10.21 0.93
CA GLN A 199 0.91 -10.82 1.12
C GLN A 199 -0.20 -9.79 1.34
N ARG A 200 0.09 -8.71 2.08
CA ARG A 200 -0.88 -7.63 2.32
C ARG A 200 -1.11 -6.81 1.06
N LEU A 201 -0.07 -6.58 0.27
CA LEU A 201 -0.17 -5.92 -1.03
C LEU A 201 -1.07 -6.72 -1.98
N LEU A 202 -0.92 -8.05 -2.04
CA LEU A 202 -1.79 -8.91 -2.84
C LEU A 202 -3.28 -8.81 -2.45
N LEU A 203 -3.57 -8.73 -1.15
CA LEU A 203 -4.95 -8.52 -0.68
C LEU A 203 -5.53 -7.19 -1.17
N PHE A 204 -4.74 -6.11 -1.16
CA PHE A 204 -5.18 -4.82 -1.70
C PHE A 204 -5.40 -4.87 -3.21
N GLU A 205 -4.52 -5.53 -3.96
CA GLU A 205 -4.70 -5.73 -5.40
C GLU A 205 -5.98 -6.51 -5.70
N ASN A 206 -6.25 -7.58 -4.95
CA ASN A 206 -7.50 -8.33 -5.09
C ASN A 206 -8.75 -7.49 -4.80
N VAL A 207 -8.68 -6.58 -3.82
CA VAL A 207 -9.79 -5.64 -3.53
C VAL A 207 -9.99 -4.67 -4.69
N PHE A 208 -8.93 -4.17 -5.31
CA PHE A 208 -9.05 -3.31 -6.48
C PHE A 208 -9.61 -4.07 -7.69
N ASP A 209 -9.08 -5.27 -7.97
CA ASP A 209 -9.54 -6.15 -9.05
C ASP A 209 -11.02 -6.54 -8.89
N LEU A 210 -11.53 -6.66 -7.66
CA LEU A 210 -12.93 -6.99 -7.39
C LEU A 210 -13.92 -6.02 -8.08
N GLY A 211 -13.53 -4.76 -8.24
CA GLY A 211 -14.35 -3.74 -8.92
C GLY A 211 -14.58 -4.03 -10.41
N ASP A 212 -13.67 -4.76 -11.05
CA ASP A 212 -13.74 -5.13 -12.47
C ASP A 212 -14.36 -6.52 -12.69
N LEU A 213 -14.42 -7.35 -11.66
CA LEU A 213 -14.92 -8.72 -11.76
C LEU A 213 -16.44 -8.79 -11.93
N ARG A 214 -16.88 -9.76 -12.72
CA ARG A 214 -18.28 -10.12 -12.89
C ARG A 214 -18.59 -11.45 -12.21
N VAL A 215 -19.88 -11.71 -11.99
CA VAL A 215 -20.35 -12.96 -11.38
C VAL A 215 -19.81 -14.19 -12.12
N LYS A 216 -19.76 -14.18 -13.45
CA LYS A 216 -19.23 -15.29 -14.26
C LYS A 216 -17.76 -15.61 -14.02
N ASP A 217 -16.98 -14.64 -13.56
CA ASP A 217 -15.54 -14.80 -13.35
C ASP A 217 -15.23 -15.55 -12.04
N ALA A 218 -16.17 -15.51 -11.09
CA ALA A 218 -16.06 -16.17 -9.78
C ALA A 218 -17.00 -17.36 -9.60
N MET A 219 -18.04 -17.52 -10.44
CA MET A 219 -19.03 -18.59 -10.29
C MET A 219 -18.46 -19.97 -10.65
N ARG A 220 -19.05 -21.02 -10.05
CA ARG A 220 -18.88 -22.39 -10.55
C ARG A 220 -19.85 -22.62 -11.71
N SER A 221 -19.29 -22.95 -12.88
CA SER A 221 -20.06 -23.31 -14.07
C SER A 221 -21.01 -24.48 -13.80
N ARG A 222 -22.21 -24.44 -14.38
CA ARG A 222 -23.24 -25.50 -14.30
C ARG A 222 -22.68 -26.91 -14.47
N ASP A 223 -21.71 -27.10 -15.36
CA ASP A 223 -21.15 -28.42 -15.66
C ASP A 223 -20.32 -29.02 -14.52
N SER A 224 -19.76 -28.18 -13.63
CA SER A 224 -19.03 -28.62 -12.45
C SER A 224 -19.91 -28.74 -11.20
N VAL A 225 -21.20 -28.35 -11.29
CA VAL A 225 -22.11 -28.36 -10.14
C VAL A 225 -22.70 -29.74 -9.91
N LYS A 226 -22.55 -30.24 -8.68
CA LYS A 226 -23.22 -31.45 -8.23
C LYS A 226 -24.55 -31.10 -7.60
N VAL A 227 -25.60 -31.78 -8.03
CA VAL A 227 -26.99 -31.48 -7.67
C VAL A 227 -27.64 -32.67 -6.98
N LEU A 228 -28.64 -32.40 -6.14
CA LEU A 228 -29.55 -33.43 -5.64
C LEU A 228 -30.85 -33.40 -6.45
N ARG A 229 -31.49 -34.55 -6.55
CA ARG A 229 -32.72 -34.74 -7.33
C ARG A 229 -33.85 -35.16 -6.40
N ALA A 230 -34.90 -34.36 -6.32
CA ALA A 230 -36.07 -34.68 -5.49
C ALA A 230 -36.89 -35.88 -6.02
N ASP A 231 -36.70 -36.21 -7.29
CA ASP A 231 -37.31 -37.32 -8.04
C ASP A 231 -36.45 -38.59 -8.04
N ALA A 232 -35.20 -38.54 -7.57
CA ALA A 232 -34.30 -39.69 -7.52
C ALA A 232 -34.43 -40.47 -6.20
N PRO A 233 -34.10 -41.78 -6.19
CA PRO A 233 -33.99 -42.57 -4.97
C PRO A 233 -33.01 -41.93 -3.96
N TRP A 234 -33.28 -42.08 -2.67
CA TRP A 234 -32.44 -41.53 -1.61
C TRP A 234 -30.99 -42.03 -1.70
N GLU A 235 -30.79 -43.29 -2.05
CA GLU A 235 -29.48 -43.92 -2.16
C GLU A 235 -28.57 -43.23 -3.19
N GLU A 236 -29.14 -42.72 -4.28
CA GLU A 236 -28.41 -41.98 -5.32
C GLU A 236 -27.96 -40.61 -4.79
N ASN A 237 -28.88 -39.87 -4.17
CA ASN A 237 -28.57 -38.58 -3.53
C ASN A 237 -27.53 -38.76 -2.41
N LEU A 238 -27.65 -39.81 -1.60
CA LEU A 238 -26.71 -40.14 -0.53
C LEU A 238 -25.33 -40.50 -1.09
N LYS A 239 -25.27 -41.20 -2.22
CA LYS A 239 -24.02 -41.47 -2.93
C LYS A 239 -23.35 -40.18 -3.36
N THR A 240 -24.07 -39.26 -3.99
CA THR A 240 -23.55 -37.93 -4.37
C THR A 240 -23.05 -37.13 -3.16
N ILE A 241 -23.79 -37.16 -2.04
CA ILE A 241 -23.36 -36.47 -0.81
C ILE A 241 -22.05 -37.06 -0.28
N ARG A 242 -21.91 -38.39 -0.28
CA ARG A 242 -20.70 -39.07 0.22
C ARG A 242 -19.49 -38.89 -0.68
N GLU A 243 -19.69 -38.91 -1.99
CA GLU A 243 -18.62 -38.74 -2.98
C GLU A 243 -18.11 -37.30 -3.02
N CYS A 244 -19.01 -36.31 -3.04
CA CYS A 244 -18.62 -34.93 -3.26
C CYS A 244 -18.37 -34.15 -1.96
N ARG A 245 -18.94 -34.57 -0.83
CA ARG A 245 -18.72 -33.99 0.51
C ARG A 245 -18.95 -32.48 0.66
N PHE A 246 -19.77 -31.88 -0.21
CA PHE A 246 -20.11 -30.46 -0.13
C PHE A 246 -21.11 -30.19 0.99
N SER A 247 -21.09 -28.97 1.52
CA SER A 247 -22.05 -28.55 2.55
C SER A 247 -23.46 -28.30 2.00
N ARG A 248 -23.56 -27.89 0.73
CA ARG A 248 -24.80 -27.44 0.11
C ARG A 248 -24.90 -27.94 -1.33
N TYR A 249 -26.08 -28.39 -1.73
CA TYR A 249 -26.35 -28.91 -3.05
C TYR A 249 -27.59 -28.26 -3.66
N PRO A 250 -27.54 -27.72 -4.89
CA PRO A 250 -28.74 -27.30 -5.60
C PRO A 250 -29.70 -28.48 -5.81
N LEU A 251 -31.00 -28.23 -5.69
CA LEU A 251 -32.06 -29.22 -5.77
C LEU A 251 -32.82 -29.10 -7.09
N LEU A 252 -32.83 -30.17 -7.88
CA LEU A 252 -33.65 -30.29 -9.08
C LEU A 252 -34.97 -31.01 -8.79
N THR A 253 -36.03 -30.62 -9.51
CA THR A 253 -37.34 -31.29 -9.52
C THR A 253 -37.78 -31.55 -10.95
N GLY A 254 -37.34 -32.65 -11.55
CA GLY A 254 -37.72 -33.08 -12.91
C GLY A 254 -37.19 -32.23 -14.08
N GLY A 255 -36.91 -30.93 -13.87
CA GLY A 255 -36.32 -30.02 -14.86
C GLY A 255 -34.81 -29.83 -14.70
N GLU A 256 -34.24 -28.97 -15.54
CA GLU A 256 -32.80 -28.64 -15.55
C GLU A 256 -32.40 -27.48 -14.64
N THR A 257 -33.38 -26.69 -14.16
CA THR A 257 -33.13 -25.52 -13.31
C THR A 257 -33.37 -25.87 -11.84
N PRO A 258 -32.43 -25.54 -10.93
CA PRO A 258 -32.64 -25.76 -9.51
C PRO A 258 -33.76 -24.89 -8.94
N VAL A 259 -34.59 -25.50 -8.09
CA VAL A 259 -35.69 -24.82 -7.39
C VAL A 259 -35.27 -24.26 -6.03
N GLY A 260 -34.08 -24.62 -5.55
CA GLY A 260 -33.56 -24.31 -4.24
C GLY A 260 -32.23 -25.00 -4.00
N PHE A 261 -31.76 -25.00 -2.75
CA PHE A 261 -30.65 -25.85 -2.32
C PHE A 261 -30.99 -26.60 -1.04
N VAL A 262 -30.31 -27.72 -0.80
CA VAL A 262 -30.39 -28.48 0.44
C VAL A 262 -29.06 -28.37 1.16
N HIS A 263 -29.09 -28.05 2.45
CA HIS A 263 -27.89 -28.07 3.30
C HIS A 263 -27.76 -29.45 3.95
N VAL A 264 -26.59 -30.08 3.83
CA VAL A 264 -26.35 -31.42 4.42
C VAL A 264 -26.62 -31.43 5.93
N LYS A 265 -26.37 -30.33 6.64
CA LYS A 265 -26.69 -30.22 8.07
C LYS A 265 -28.18 -30.43 8.36
N ASP A 266 -29.07 -29.91 7.51
CA ASP A 266 -30.52 -30.09 7.67
C ASP A 266 -30.93 -31.57 7.52
N LEU A 267 -30.20 -32.32 6.69
CA LEU A 267 -30.39 -33.77 6.56
C LEU A 267 -29.84 -34.52 7.78
N LEU A 268 -28.65 -34.14 8.26
CA LEU A 268 -28.00 -34.79 9.41
C LEU A 268 -28.82 -34.65 10.69
N PHE A 269 -29.43 -33.50 10.92
CA PHE A 269 -30.26 -33.26 12.10
C PHE A 269 -31.58 -34.05 12.13
N LEU A 270 -31.97 -34.70 11.03
CA LEU A 270 -33.12 -35.62 11.03
C LEU A 270 -32.80 -36.96 11.72
N GLY A 271 -31.53 -37.32 11.84
CA GLY A 271 -31.09 -38.64 12.30
C GLY A 271 -31.21 -39.73 11.21
N PRO A 272 -30.45 -40.83 11.33
CA PRO A 272 -30.23 -41.78 10.23
C PRO A 272 -31.50 -42.45 9.71
N GLU A 273 -32.47 -42.77 10.58
CA GLU A 273 -33.72 -43.43 10.19
C GLU A 273 -34.65 -42.52 9.38
N MET A 274 -34.72 -41.24 9.73
CA MET A 274 -35.58 -40.26 9.06
C MET A 274 -34.91 -39.65 7.83
N MET A 275 -33.57 -39.63 7.80
CA MET A 275 -32.79 -39.16 6.66
C MET A 275 -33.12 -39.96 5.38
N ALA A 276 -33.26 -41.28 5.49
CA ALA A 276 -33.61 -42.14 4.35
C ALA A 276 -35.03 -41.92 3.81
N LYS A 277 -35.90 -41.28 4.59
CA LYS A 277 -37.28 -40.92 4.22
C LYS A 277 -37.44 -39.40 4.04
N ALA A 278 -36.34 -38.66 4.03
CA ALA A 278 -36.36 -37.21 4.01
C ALA A 278 -36.94 -36.70 2.70
N ASN A 279 -37.93 -35.80 2.80
CA ASN A 279 -38.45 -35.11 1.64
C ASN A 279 -37.59 -33.88 1.35
N LEU A 280 -36.70 -33.98 0.35
CA LEU A 280 -35.78 -32.91 -0.02
C LEU A 280 -36.48 -31.58 -0.35
N ARG A 281 -37.73 -31.62 -0.87
CA ARG A 281 -38.50 -30.40 -1.16
C ARG A 281 -38.87 -29.63 0.11
N LYS A 282 -39.04 -30.32 1.24
CA LYS A 282 -39.36 -29.68 2.53
C LYS A 282 -38.13 -29.07 3.22
N LEU A 283 -36.94 -29.60 2.92
CA LEU A 283 -35.66 -29.12 3.46
C LEU A 283 -35.00 -28.08 2.56
N MET A 284 -35.62 -27.80 1.41
CA MET A 284 -35.16 -26.85 0.44
C MET A 284 -35.12 -25.44 1.03
N ARG A 285 -34.00 -24.76 0.87
CA ARG A 285 -33.79 -23.36 1.22
C ARG A 285 -33.83 -22.48 -0.03
N PRO A 286 -34.25 -21.21 0.11
CA PRO A 286 -34.28 -20.25 -1.00
C PRO A 286 -32.85 -19.85 -1.40
N TYR A 287 -32.68 -19.39 -2.63
CA TYR A 287 -31.43 -18.85 -3.18
C TYR A 287 -31.61 -17.39 -3.61
N TRP A 288 -30.50 -16.68 -3.82
CA TRP A 288 -30.50 -15.41 -4.52
C TRP A 288 -30.29 -15.61 -6.02
N SER A 289 -30.97 -14.83 -6.88
CA SER A 289 -30.76 -14.92 -8.33
C SER A 289 -29.80 -13.85 -8.80
N ALA A 290 -28.78 -14.22 -9.56
CA ALA A 290 -27.81 -13.30 -10.15
C ALA A 290 -27.69 -13.50 -11.67
N LEU A 291 -27.39 -12.42 -12.39
CA LEU A 291 -27.00 -12.51 -13.80
C LEU A 291 -25.49 -12.72 -13.91
N GLU A 292 -25.06 -13.54 -14.86
CA GLU A 292 -23.64 -13.86 -15.08
C GLU A 292 -22.78 -12.62 -15.39
N ASP A 293 -23.38 -11.59 -16.00
CA ASP A 293 -22.72 -10.35 -16.39
C ASP A 293 -22.78 -9.24 -15.31
N ALA A 294 -23.43 -9.49 -14.17
CA ALA A 294 -23.55 -8.50 -13.10
C ALA A 294 -22.20 -8.25 -12.41
N PRO A 295 -21.97 -7.05 -11.83
CA PRO A 295 -20.78 -6.77 -11.03
C PRO A 295 -20.72 -7.68 -9.80
N LEU A 296 -19.55 -8.26 -9.53
CA LEU A 296 -19.35 -9.18 -8.41
C LEU A 296 -19.50 -8.46 -7.06
N GLU A 297 -18.99 -7.23 -6.93
CA GLU A 297 -19.12 -6.39 -5.73
C GLU A 297 -20.58 -6.10 -5.36
N GLN A 298 -21.45 -5.91 -6.37
CA GLN A 298 -22.87 -5.73 -6.13
C GLN A 298 -23.49 -6.99 -5.54
N LEU A 299 -23.14 -8.17 -6.08
CA LEU A 299 -23.63 -9.45 -5.56
C LEU A 299 -23.11 -9.73 -4.14
N LEU A 300 -21.85 -9.37 -3.84
CA LEU A 300 -21.31 -9.44 -2.47
C LEU A 300 -22.20 -8.68 -1.48
N THR A 301 -22.57 -7.45 -1.83
CA THR A 301 -23.41 -6.59 -0.99
C THR A 301 -24.80 -7.21 -0.79
N GLU A 302 -25.39 -7.81 -1.82
CA GLU A 302 -26.69 -8.48 -1.73
C GLU A 302 -26.63 -9.74 -0.86
N LEU A 303 -25.59 -10.58 -1.04
CA LEU A 303 -25.36 -11.79 -0.25
C LEU A 303 -25.02 -11.50 1.22
N GLN A 304 -24.39 -10.36 1.52
CA GLN A 304 -24.13 -9.92 2.91
C GLN A 304 -25.40 -9.43 3.61
N ARG A 305 -26.32 -8.80 2.86
CA ARG A 305 -27.59 -8.28 3.40
C ARG A 305 -28.64 -9.37 3.61
N HIS A 306 -28.64 -10.39 2.77
CA HIS A 306 -29.70 -11.41 2.74
C HIS A 306 -29.20 -12.78 3.20
N ARG A 307 -30.08 -13.55 3.85
CA ARG A 307 -29.82 -14.95 4.24
C ARG A 307 -30.43 -15.91 3.22
N PRO A 308 -29.96 -15.86 1.98
CA PRO A 308 -29.05 -16.95 1.63
C PRO A 308 -27.68 -16.45 1.18
N ASN A 309 -26.62 -16.99 1.79
CA ASN A 309 -25.22 -16.82 1.38
C ASN A 309 -24.88 -17.59 0.08
N MET A 310 -25.85 -17.71 -0.83
CA MET A 310 -25.73 -18.46 -2.08
C MET A 310 -26.62 -17.83 -3.15
N ALA A 311 -26.07 -17.75 -4.35
CA ALA A 311 -26.76 -17.37 -5.56
C ALA A 311 -26.76 -18.47 -6.62
N LEU A 312 -27.87 -18.63 -7.32
CA LEU A 312 -27.91 -19.28 -8.62
C LEU A 312 -27.69 -18.23 -9.71
N VAL A 313 -26.88 -18.59 -10.70
CA VAL A 313 -26.47 -17.68 -11.77
C VAL A 313 -27.17 -18.07 -13.07
N PHE A 314 -27.65 -17.05 -13.77
CA PHE A 314 -28.41 -17.19 -15.01
C PHE A 314 -27.83 -16.32 -16.11
N ASP A 315 -28.00 -16.76 -17.35
CA ASP A 315 -27.78 -15.91 -18.52
C ASP A 315 -28.95 -14.92 -18.73
N LYS A 316 -28.83 -14.07 -19.75
CA LYS A 316 -29.86 -13.10 -20.13
C LYS A 316 -31.16 -13.74 -20.64
N ALA A 317 -31.10 -15.00 -21.07
CA ALA A 317 -32.27 -15.76 -21.54
C ALA A 317 -32.97 -16.50 -20.38
N GLY A 318 -32.44 -16.43 -19.15
CA GLY A 318 -32.98 -17.10 -17.97
C GLY A 318 -32.56 -18.57 -17.86
N LYS A 319 -31.57 -19.02 -18.62
CA LYS A 319 -30.99 -20.36 -18.48
C LYS A 319 -30.03 -20.38 -17.30
N TRP A 320 -30.10 -21.42 -16.48
CA TRP A 320 -29.17 -21.64 -15.39
C TRP A 320 -27.76 -21.94 -15.94
N THR A 321 -26.78 -21.12 -15.55
CA THR A 321 -25.38 -21.19 -16.01
C THR A 321 -24.39 -21.53 -14.90
N GLY A 322 -24.76 -21.39 -13.63
CA GLY A 322 -23.86 -21.72 -12.54
C GLY A 322 -24.40 -21.43 -11.14
N PHE A 323 -23.55 -21.56 -10.14
CA PHE A 323 -23.85 -21.12 -8.79
C PHE A 323 -22.62 -20.45 -8.16
N LEU A 324 -22.87 -19.66 -7.12
CA LEU A 324 -21.85 -18.91 -6.41
C LEU A 324 -22.26 -18.79 -4.94
N THR A 325 -21.30 -18.90 -4.04
CA THR A 325 -21.49 -18.71 -2.60
C THR A 325 -20.84 -17.43 -2.10
N LEU A 326 -21.16 -16.98 -0.88
CA LEU A 326 -20.46 -15.85 -0.27
C LEU A 326 -18.97 -16.19 -0.07
N GLU A 327 -18.69 -17.44 0.28
CA GLU A 327 -17.34 -17.98 0.43
C GLU A 327 -16.53 -17.82 -0.87
N ASP A 328 -17.13 -18.12 -2.03
CA ASP A 328 -16.52 -17.92 -3.36
C ASP A 328 -16.16 -16.46 -3.63
N VAL A 329 -17.01 -15.50 -3.22
CA VAL A 329 -16.72 -14.07 -3.42
C VAL A 329 -15.61 -13.57 -2.50
N ILE A 330 -15.60 -14.05 -1.25
CA ILE A 330 -14.53 -13.71 -0.29
C ILE A 330 -13.20 -14.28 -0.77
N GLU A 331 -13.18 -15.47 -1.37
CA GLU A 331 -11.98 -16.09 -1.93
C GLU A 331 -11.30 -15.22 -3.00
N GLU A 332 -12.08 -14.49 -3.82
CA GLU A 332 -11.50 -13.55 -4.80
C GLU A 332 -10.74 -12.40 -4.13
N ILE A 333 -11.09 -12.02 -2.89
CA ILE A 333 -10.39 -11.00 -2.11
C ILE A 333 -9.20 -11.62 -1.35
N THR A 334 -9.45 -12.70 -0.61
CA THR A 334 -8.46 -13.27 0.31
C THR A 334 -7.42 -14.14 -0.38
N GLY A 335 -7.66 -14.51 -1.64
CA GLY A 335 -7.01 -15.65 -2.26
C GLY A 335 -7.57 -16.97 -1.71
N ALA A 336 -7.06 -18.08 -2.25
CA ALA A 336 -7.52 -19.42 -1.88
C ALA A 336 -7.34 -19.71 -0.40
N ILE A 337 -8.45 -19.91 0.29
CA ILE A 337 -8.51 -20.53 1.60
C ILE A 337 -8.77 -22.01 1.32
N GLU A 338 -7.82 -22.89 1.67
CA GLU A 338 -7.99 -24.33 1.48
C GLU A 338 -9.19 -24.81 2.33
N ASP A 339 -10.27 -25.24 1.67
CA ASP A 339 -11.37 -25.94 2.33
C ASP A 339 -10.89 -27.37 2.65
N GLU A 340 -11.05 -27.80 3.90
CA GLU A 340 -10.67 -29.13 4.39
C GLU A 340 -11.35 -30.27 3.59
N PHE A 341 -12.41 -29.96 2.84
CA PHE A 341 -13.20 -30.92 2.06
C PHE A 341 -13.21 -30.66 0.55
N GLU A 342 -12.38 -29.75 0.03
CA GLU A 342 -12.37 -29.44 -1.41
C GLU A 342 -11.82 -30.60 -2.26
N VAL A 343 -12.51 -30.92 -3.36
CA VAL A 343 -12.17 -32.00 -4.32
C VAL A 343 -11.73 -31.42 -5.68
N ASP A 344 -11.45 -30.11 -5.76
CA ASP A 344 -10.92 -29.51 -6.99
C ASP A 344 -9.53 -30.11 -7.27
N PRO A 345 -9.12 -30.31 -8.55
CA PRO A 345 -7.82 -30.89 -8.84
C PRO A 345 -6.74 -30.00 -8.22
N GLN A 346 -6.09 -30.51 -7.17
CA GLN A 346 -4.97 -29.86 -6.52
C GLN A 346 -3.90 -29.64 -7.59
N VAL A 347 -3.67 -28.37 -7.96
CA VAL A 347 -2.59 -28.03 -8.89
C VAL A 347 -1.31 -28.07 -8.07
N PHE A 348 -0.63 -29.21 -8.08
CA PHE A 348 0.69 -29.34 -7.49
C PHE A 348 1.70 -28.53 -8.32
N LEU A 349 2.64 -27.87 -7.64
CA LEU A 349 3.72 -27.16 -8.32
C LEU A 349 4.54 -28.11 -9.18
N ALA A 350 4.73 -29.35 -8.72
CA ALA A 350 5.40 -30.39 -9.50
C ALA A 350 4.70 -30.72 -10.83
N ASP A 351 3.37 -30.56 -10.92
CA ASP A 351 2.62 -30.87 -12.15
C ASP A 351 2.74 -29.76 -13.20
N VAL A 352 2.98 -28.51 -12.77
CA VAL A 352 3.05 -27.34 -13.65
C VAL A 352 4.49 -26.90 -13.96
N LEU A 353 5.42 -27.21 -13.06
CA LEU A 353 6.83 -26.84 -13.10
C LEU A 353 7.68 -28.06 -13.45
N LEU A 354 7.68 -28.43 -14.73
CA LEU A 354 8.44 -29.56 -15.24
C LEU A 354 9.92 -29.20 -15.45
N PRO A 355 10.86 -30.16 -15.39
CA PRO A 355 12.29 -29.90 -15.62
C PRO A 355 12.58 -29.17 -16.94
N GLU A 356 11.83 -29.48 -18.00
CA GLU A 356 11.93 -28.84 -19.32
C GLU A 356 11.58 -27.34 -19.33
N ARG A 357 10.99 -26.83 -18.25
CA ARG A 357 10.63 -25.42 -18.03
C ARG A 357 11.52 -24.74 -16.99
N MET A 358 12.63 -25.38 -16.64
CA MET A 358 13.60 -24.85 -15.69
C MET A 358 14.91 -24.54 -16.39
N PHE A 359 15.46 -23.35 -16.11
CA PHE A 359 16.69 -22.88 -16.71
C PHE A 359 17.67 -22.39 -15.64
N LEU A 360 18.84 -23.02 -15.58
CA LEU A 360 19.91 -22.62 -14.67
C LEU A 360 20.89 -21.72 -15.40
N GLY A 361 21.39 -20.70 -14.72
CA GLY A 361 22.46 -19.87 -15.25
C GLY A 361 21.96 -18.64 -16.02
N LEU A 362 20.75 -18.15 -15.73
CA LEU A 362 20.18 -16.99 -16.41
C LEU A 362 20.96 -15.72 -16.07
N GLU A 363 21.60 -15.12 -17.07
CA GLU A 363 22.21 -13.81 -16.93
C GLU A 363 21.20 -12.73 -17.30
N ALA A 364 20.74 -11.94 -16.33
CA ALA A 364 19.80 -10.85 -16.55
C ALA A 364 20.18 -9.60 -15.75
N ARG A 365 19.90 -8.42 -16.29
CA ARG A 365 20.20 -7.12 -15.68
C ARG A 365 19.05 -6.54 -14.87
N SER A 366 17.83 -6.97 -15.17
CA SER A 366 16.59 -6.55 -14.50
C SER A 366 15.55 -7.68 -14.58
N ILE A 367 14.49 -7.62 -13.76
CA ILE A 367 13.39 -8.59 -13.83
C ILE A 367 12.71 -8.56 -15.22
N PRO A 368 12.44 -7.40 -15.84
CA PRO A 368 11.98 -7.35 -17.23
C PRO A 368 12.92 -8.03 -18.25
N ASP A 369 14.24 -7.87 -18.12
CA ASP A 369 15.23 -8.55 -18.97
C ASP A 369 15.21 -10.07 -18.73
N ALA A 370 15.04 -10.50 -17.48
CA ALA A 370 14.88 -11.91 -17.15
C ALA A 370 13.62 -12.50 -17.79
N VAL A 371 12.48 -11.83 -17.70
CA VAL A 371 11.23 -12.25 -18.36
C VAL A 371 11.44 -12.42 -19.87
N GLN A 372 12.05 -11.44 -20.55
CA GLN A 372 12.30 -11.53 -21.99
C GLN A 372 13.20 -12.73 -22.36
N LYS A 373 14.23 -13.00 -21.56
CA LYS A 373 15.14 -14.12 -21.77
C LYS A 373 14.47 -15.47 -21.50
N ILE A 374 13.66 -15.58 -20.45
CA ILE A 374 12.85 -16.77 -20.16
C ILE A 374 11.92 -17.05 -21.34
N LEU A 375 11.18 -16.04 -21.80
CA LEU A 375 10.26 -16.18 -22.93
C LEU A 375 10.96 -16.55 -24.24
N THR A 376 12.20 -16.08 -24.44
CA THR A 376 13.01 -16.43 -25.61
C THR A 376 13.57 -17.85 -25.51
N HIS A 377 14.03 -18.25 -24.33
CA HIS A 377 14.57 -19.59 -24.10
C HIS A 377 13.49 -20.67 -24.26
N PHE A 378 12.30 -20.41 -23.74
CA PHE A 378 11.18 -21.34 -23.75
C PHE A 378 10.17 -21.09 -24.89
N GLU A 379 10.56 -20.42 -25.97
CA GLU A 379 9.63 -20.00 -27.05
C GLU A 379 8.75 -21.14 -27.58
N ARG A 380 9.31 -22.36 -27.70
CA ARG A 380 8.58 -23.57 -28.15
C ARG A 380 7.62 -24.15 -27.11
N ALA A 381 7.82 -23.84 -25.83
CA ALA A 381 7.02 -24.34 -24.72
C ALA A 381 5.96 -23.32 -24.25
N LEU A 382 5.93 -22.12 -24.84
CA LEU A 382 4.94 -21.10 -24.53
C LEU A 382 3.54 -21.52 -25.03
N PRO A 383 2.49 -21.22 -24.27
CA PRO A 383 1.12 -21.59 -24.66
C PRO A 383 0.50 -20.65 -25.71
N LEU A 384 1.09 -19.46 -25.91
CA LEU A 384 0.66 -18.44 -26.86
C LEU A 384 1.90 -17.80 -27.51
N PRO A 385 1.73 -17.07 -28.64
CA PRO A 385 2.83 -16.33 -29.26
C PRO A 385 3.54 -15.41 -28.27
N ARG A 386 4.88 -15.42 -28.32
CA ARG A 386 5.77 -14.71 -27.38
C ARG A 386 5.36 -13.26 -27.14
N GLU A 387 5.00 -12.54 -28.20
CA GLU A 387 4.61 -11.12 -28.12
C GLU A 387 3.38 -10.88 -27.24
N LYS A 388 2.37 -11.77 -27.32
CA LYS A 388 1.16 -11.67 -26.49
C LYS A 388 1.49 -11.90 -25.02
N VAL A 389 2.27 -12.94 -24.73
CA VAL A 389 2.69 -13.26 -23.35
C VAL A 389 3.56 -12.14 -22.78
N GLN A 390 4.53 -11.66 -23.55
CA GLN A 390 5.44 -10.60 -23.16
C GLN A 390 4.70 -9.31 -22.82
N THR A 391 3.73 -8.91 -23.64
CA THR A 391 2.95 -7.69 -23.41
C THR A 391 2.19 -7.78 -22.09
N ALA A 392 1.51 -8.91 -21.82
CA ALA A 392 0.74 -9.08 -20.60
C ALA A 392 1.61 -9.12 -19.33
N VAL A 393 2.75 -9.82 -19.37
CA VAL A 393 3.65 -9.94 -18.20
C VAL A 393 4.40 -8.63 -17.94
N LEU A 394 4.94 -7.99 -18.98
CA LEU A 394 5.70 -6.76 -18.81
C LEU A 394 4.82 -5.57 -18.41
N ALA A 395 3.57 -5.51 -18.87
CA ALA A 395 2.62 -4.51 -18.40
C ALA A 395 2.44 -4.60 -16.87
N ARG A 396 2.33 -5.81 -16.32
CA ARG A 396 2.25 -6.03 -14.87
C ARG A 396 3.55 -5.72 -14.14
N GLU A 397 4.69 -6.18 -14.64
CA GLU A 397 6.00 -5.90 -14.00
C GLU A 397 6.35 -4.40 -14.00
N GLN A 398 5.89 -3.64 -15.01
CA GLN A 398 6.08 -2.19 -15.05
C GLN A 398 5.15 -1.45 -14.11
N ALA A 399 3.93 -1.93 -13.92
CA ALA A 399 3.00 -1.38 -12.94
C ALA A 399 3.52 -1.60 -11.51
N MET A 400 4.10 -2.77 -11.24
CA MET A 400 4.58 -3.13 -9.91
C MET A 400 5.68 -4.20 -9.99
N SER A 401 6.73 -4.06 -9.17
CA SER A 401 7.75 -5.11 -9.08
C SER A 401 7.13 -6.39 -8.54
N THR A 402 7.42 -7.53 -9.20
CA THR A 402 7.01 -8.85 -8.71
C THR A 402 8.05 -9.50 -7.80
N TYR A 403 8.99 -8.72 -7.27
CA TYR A 403 9.93 -9.17 -6.26
C TYR A 403 9.23 -9.38 -4.91
N ILE A 404 9.40 -10.56 -4.30
CA ILE A 404 8.67 -10.93 -3.08
C ILE A 404 9.56 -11.00 -1.82
N GLY A 405 10.82 -10.58 -1.93
CA GLY A 405 11.84 -10.79 -0.90
C GLY A 405 12.56 -12.13 -1.03
N ARG A 406 13.56 -12.36 -0.16
CA ARG A 406 14.37 -13.60 -0.11
C ARG A 406 15.04 -13.97 -1.44
N GLY A 407 15.28 -12.98 -2.31
CA GLY A 407 15.89 -13.22 -3.61
C GLY A 407 15.00 -13.95 -4.62
N VAL A 408 13.67 -13.83 -4.51
CA VAL A 408 12.73 -14.43 -5.47
C VAL A 408 11.85 -13.37 -6.12
N ALA A 409 11.64 -13.49 -7.44
CA ALA A 409 10.65 -12.73 -8.20
C ALA A 409 9.60 -13.68 -8.80
N LEU A 410 8.34 -13.26 -8.79
CA LEU A 410 7.19 -14.00 -9.32
C LEU A 410 6.47 -13.23 -10.45
N PRO A 411 7.11 -12.93 -11.61
CA PRO A 411 6.41 -12.32 -12.73
C PRO A 411 5.21 -13.14 -13.15
N HIS A 412 4.03 -12.54 -13.29
CA HIS A 412 2.82 -13.30 -13.56
C HIS A 412 1.81 -12.57 -14.44
N ALA A 413 1.07 -13.32 -15.25
CA ALA A 413 0.01 -12.79 -16.12
C ALA A 413 -1.18 -13.76 -16.22
N ARG A 414 -2.38 -13.17 -16.29
CA ARG A 414 -3.59 -13.86 -16.76
C ARG A 414 -3.67 -13.70 -18.29
N LEU A 415 -3.92 -14.79 -19.00
CA LEU A 415 -3.92 -14.83 -20.46
C LEU A 415 -5.23 -15.40 -21.00
N ASP A 416 -5.80 -14.72 -21.98
CA ASP A 416 -6.93 -15.24 -22.76
C ASP A 416 -6.43 -16.28 -23.78
N GLY A 417 -7.11 -17.42 -23.86
CA GLY A 417 -6.80 -18.48 -24.84
C GLY A 417 -5.89 -19.60 -24.34
N ILE A 418 -5.65 -19.69 -23.02
CA ILE A 418 -5.03 -20.85 -22.39
C ILE A 418 -6.04 -21.50 -21.42
N ASP A 419 -6.00 -22.82 -21.30
CA ASP A 419 -6.96 -23.63 -20.52
C ASP A 419 -6.36 -24.19 -19.22
N ARG A 420 -5.03 -24.10 -19.06
CA ARG A 420 -4.29 -24.58 -17.89
C ARG A 420 -3.13 -23.63 -17.52
N PRO A 421 -2.62 -23.67 -16.28
CA PRO A 421 -1.47 -22.88 -15.86
C PRO A 421 -0.14 -23.38 -16.46
N TYR A 422 0.78 -22.44 -16.69
CA TYR A 422 2.16 -22.70 -17.11
C TYR A 422 3.12 -21.95 -16.19
N VAL A 423 4.07 -22.65 -15.60
CA VAL A 423 5.10 -22.05 -14.74
C VAL A 423 6.48 -22.37 -15.29
N PHE A 424 7.32 -21.34 -15.38
CA PHE A 424 8.73 -21.45 -15.76
C PHE A 424 9.60 -20.97 -14.60
N LEU A 425 10.70 -21.65 -14.34
CA LEU A 425 11.65 -21.26 -13.31
C LEU A 425 13.00 -20.97 -13.94
N ALA A 426 13.59 -19.83 -13.60
CA ALA A 426 14.97 -19.54 -13.94
C ALA A 426 15.78 -19.18 -12.70
N ARG A 427 16.99 -19.74 -12.60
CA ARG A 427 17.98 -19.36 -11.58
C ARG A 427 19.04 -18.44 -12.18
N CYS A 428 19.23 -17.27 -11.59
CA CYS A 428 20.16 -16.24 -12.03
C CYS A 428 21.53 -16.37 -11.34
N SER A 429 22.61 -16.56 -12.11
CA SER A 429 23.96 -16.81 -11.58
C SER A 429 24.52 -15.66 -10.74
N ALA A 430 24.37 -14.43 -11.23
CA ALA A 430 24.93 -13.24 -10.59
C ALA A 430 23.96 -12.55 -9.61
N GLY A 431 22.69 -12.97 -9.61
CA GLY A 431 21.58 -12.24 -9.00
C GLY A 431 21.25 -10.95 -9.75
N ILE A 432 19.96 -10.68 -9.92
CA ILE A 432 19.44 -9.47 -10.54
C ILE A 432 19.29 -8.40 -9.45
N PRO A 433 19.87 -7.19 -9.61
CA PRO A 433 19.67 -6.10 -8.65
C PRO A 433 18.19 -5.69 -8.61
N VAL A 434 17.62 -5.63 -7.40
CA VAL A 434 16.23 -5.18 -7.21
C VAL A 434 16.22 -3.65 -7.11
N PRO A 435 15.44 -2.94 -7.94
CA PRO A 435 15.36 -1.49 -7.85
C PRO A 435 14.98 -1.03 -6.43
N ARG A 436 15.68 -0.01 -5.91
CA ARG A 436 15.41 0.62 -4.61
C ARG A 436 15.54 -0.29 -3.37
N ARG A 437 16.09 -1.50 -3.52
CA ARG A 437 16.47 -2.39 -2.41
C ARG A 437 17.95 -2.74 -2.48
N ASP A 438 18.58 -2.97 -1.34
CA ASP A 438 19.95 -3.51 -1.27
C ASP A 438 19.92 -5.05 -1.32
N GLU A 439 19.12 -5.59 -2.24
CA GLU A 439 18.83 -7.02 -2.39
C GLU A 439 19.00 -7.47 -3.85
N ARG A 440 19.21 -8.77 -4.03
CA ARG A 440 19.32 -9.41 -5.34
C ARG A 440 18.36 -10.57 -5.49
N THR A 441 17.75 -10.67 -6.66
CA THR A 441 16.89 -11.80 -7.06
C THR A 441 17.71 -12.89 -7.74
N TYR A 442 17.62 -14.12 -7.23
CA TYR A 442 18.31 -15.30 -7.76
C TYR A 442 17.35 -16.31 -8.40
N LEU A 443 16.07 -16.29 -8.04
CA LEU A 443 15.05 -17.16 -8.61
C LEU A 443 13.94 -16.33 -9.24
N VAL A 444 13.55 -16.68 -10.47
CA VAL A 444 12.46 -16.03 -11.20
C VAL A 444 11.45 -17.09 -11.60
N PHE A 445 10.25 -17.04 -11.01
CA PHE A 445 9.12 -17.90 -11.38
C PHE A 445 8.17 -17.12 -12.27
N LEU A 446 8.18 -17.40 -13.57
CA LEU A 446 7.22 -16.82 -14.51
C LEU A 446 5.94 -17.66 -14.53
N ILE A 447 4.82 -17.07 -14.10
CA ILE A 447 3.54 -17.76 -13.92
C ILE A 447 2.51 -17.23 -14.94
N LEU A 448 2.00 -18.11 -15.79
CA LEU A 448 0.94 -17.79 -16.76
C LEU A 448 -0.30 -18.60 -16.42
N THR A 449 -1.44 -17.94 -16.28
CA THR A 449 -2.71 -18.59 -15.87
C THR A 449 -3.88 -18.22 -16.76
N PRO A 450 -4.89 -19.09 -16.91
CA PRO A 450 -6.11 -18.77 -17.67
C PRO A 450 -6.83 -17.56 -17.07
N SER A 451 -7.25 -16.60 -17.90
CA SER A 451 -8.12 -15.51 -17.43
C SER A 451 -9.44 -15.99 -16.82
N SER A 452 -9.92 -17.16 -17.26
CA SER A 452 -11.15 -17.81 -16.77
C SER A 452 -10.98 -18.52 -15.43
N ALA A 453 -9.76 -18.60 -14.87
CA ALA A 453 -9.48 -19.31 -13.63
C ALA A 453 -8.59 -18.46 -12.69
N PRO A 454 -9.07 -17.29 -12.23
CA PRO A 454 -8.28 -16.36 -11.42
C PRO A 454 -7.74 -17.01 -10.14
N ARG A 455 -8.51 -17.91 -9.52
CA ARG A 455 -8.13 -18.68 -8.32
C ARG A 455 -6.82 -19.47 -8.48
N VAL A 456 -6.53 -19.96 -9.68
CA VAL A 456 -5.32 -20.76 -9.95
C VAL A 456 -4.06 -19.90 -9.77
N GLN A 457 -4.10 -18.63 -10.15
CA GLN A 457 -2.95 -17.73 -10.00
C GLN A 457 -2.63 -17.47 -8.53
N ALA A 458 -3.65 -17.12 -7.73
CA ALA A 458 -3.48 -16.89 -6.30
C ALA A 458 -2.98 -18.14 -5.57
N ARG A 459 -3.50 -19.33 -5.92
CA ARG A 459 -3.03 -20.62 -5.39
C ARG A 459 -1.56 -20.87 -5.70
N LEU A 460 -1.14 -20.68 -6.94
CA LEU A 460 0.27 -20.87 -7.34
C LEU A 460 1.20 -19.88 -6.65
N LEU A 461 0.81 -18.60 -6.57
CA LEU A 461 1.59 -17.57 -5.87
C LEU A 461 1.74 -17.92 -4.37
N SER A 462 0.65 -18.33 -3.72
CA SER A 462 0.67 -18.74 -2.31
C SER A 462 1.55 -19.97 -2.09
N ARG A 463 1.42 -21.00 -2.94
CA ARG A 463 2.23 -22.23 -2.86
C ARG A 463 3.71 -21.96 -3.06
N ILE A 464 4.10 -21.17 -4.06
CA ILE A 464 5.51 -20.81 -4.28
C ILE A 464 6.03 -20.02 -3.07
N THR A 465 5.24 -19.07 -2.56
CA THR A 465 5.62 -18.28 -1.38
C THR A 465 5.77 -19.16 -0.14
N GLY A 466 4.85 -20.11 0.08
CA GLY A 466 4.88 -21.06 1.19
C GLY A 466 6.05 -22.03 1.10
N LEU A 467 6.36 -22.53 -0.10
CA LEU A 467 7.52 -23.38 -0.38
C LEU A 467 8.83 -22.68 0.01
N LEU A 468 8.91 -21.37 -0.22
CA LEU A 468 10.06 -20.52 0.14
C LEU A 468 10.11 -20.13 1.62
N GLN A 469 9.12 -20.51 2.43
CA GLN A 469 9.21 -20.35 3.89
C GLN A 469 10.14 -21.39 4.52
N SER A 470 10.33 -22.54 3.87
CA SER A 470 11.24 -23.59 4.32
C SER A 470 12.68 -23.26 3.94
N GLU A 471 13.53 -22.96 4.94
CA GLU A 471 14.97 -22.72 4.74
C GLU A 471 15.64 -23.88 3.98
N TYR A 472 15.24 -25.12 4.29
CA TYR A 472 15.74 -26.32 3.62
C TYR A 472 15.44 -26.34 2.12
N VAL A 473 14.23 -25.95 1.72
CA VAL A 473 13.84 -25.95 0.30
C VAL A 473 14.49 -24.79 -0.42
N GLU A 474 14.56 -23.61 0.20
CA GLU A 474 15.23 -22.44 -0.36
C GLU A 474 16.71 -22.73 -0.65
N GLU A 475 17.42 -23.34 0.30
CA GLU A 475 18.84 -23.71 0.15
C GLU A 475 19.04 -24.69 -1.02
N ARG A 476 18.20 -25.74 -1.10
CA ARG A 476 18.25 -26.70 -2.22
C ARG A 476 17.97 -26.07 -3.58
N LEU A 477 17.03 -25.13 -3.67
CA LEU A 477 16.77 -24.39 -4.90
C LEU A 477 17.97 -23.52 -5.32
N ARG A 478 18.71 -22.98 -4.34
CA ARG A 478 19.92 -22.18 -4.60
C ARG A 478 21.09 -23.05 -5.03
N GLU A 479 21.25 -24.25 -4.48
CA GLU A 479 22.41 -25.12 -4.71
C GLU A 479 22.27 -26.05 -5.92
N ALA A 480 21.04 -26.34 -6.36
CA ALA A 480 20.75 -27.28 -7.45
C ALA A 480 21.64 -27.09 -8.69
N GLN A 481 22.26 -28.15 -9.18
CA GLN A 481 23.18 -28.10 -10.32
C GLN A 481 22.49 -28.46 -11.65
N SER A 482 21.27 -28.98 -11.61
CA SER A 482 20.49 -29.31 -12.80
C SER A 482 18.99 -28.97 -12.66
N PRO A 483 18.24 -28.90 -13.78
CA PRO A 483 16.78 -28.80 -13.77
C PRO A 483 16.09 -29.91 -12.95
N GLU A 484 16.64 -31.11 -12.97
CA GLU A 484 16.12 -32.26 -12.22
C GLU A 484 16.30 -32.07 -10.71
N GLU A 485 17.43 -31.51 -10.27
CA GLU A 485 17.66 -31.19 -8.86
C GLU A 485 16.73 -30.06 -8.36
N LEU A 486 16.44 -29.05 -9.20
CA LEU A 486 15.44 -28.03 -8.90
C LEU A 486 14.04 -28.65 -8.76
N TYR A 487 13.69 -29.57 -9.66
CA TYR A 487 12.42 -30.30 -9.61
C TYR A 487 12.27 -31.12 -8.34
N GLU A 488 13.29 -31.87 -7.95
CA GLU A 488 13.28 -32.65 -6.71
C GLU A 488 13.21 -31.76 -5.46
N ALA A 489 13.84 -30.57 -5.48
CA ALA A 489 13.70 -29.60 -4.40
C ALA A 489 12.25 -29.07 -4.28
N ILE A 490 11.61 -28.74 -5.41
CA ILE A 490 10.21 -28.31 -5.44
C ILE A 490 9.30 -29.42 -4.93
N LYS A 491 9.48 -30.64 -5.44
CA LYS A 491 8.67 -31.81 -5.08
C LYS A 491 8.81 -32.20 -3.60
N ALA A 492 9.98 -31.98 -2.99
CA ALA A 492 10.19 -32.22 -1.57
C ALA A 492 9.52 -31.15 -0.68
N GLY A 493 9.34 -29.93 -1.21
CA GLY A 493 8.76 -28.79 -0.49
C GLY A 493 7.27 -28.55 -0.74
N ASP A 494 6.75 -29.01 -1.88
CA ASP A 494 5.31 -29.02 -2.17
C ASP A 494 4.70 -30.17 -1.35
N PRO A 495 3.82 -29.89 -0.37
CA PRO A 495 3.22 -30.92 0.45
C PRO A 495 2.50 -31.91 -0.47
N VAL A 496 3.14 -33.05 -0.71
CA VAL A 496 2.52 -34.23 -1.28
C VAL A 496 1.33 -34.53 -0.39
N ALA A 497 0.13 -34.53 -0.96
CA ALA A 497 -1.01 -35.13 -0.29
C ALA A 497 -0.60 -36.56 0.10
N LEU A 498 -0.29 -36.77 1.39
CA LEU A 498 -0.24 -38.11 1.93
C LEU A 498 -1.60 -38.75 1.60
N ALA A 499 -1.49 -39.87 0.88
CA ALA A 499 -2.54 -40.60 0.18
C ALA A 499 -3.89 -40.75 0.90
#